data_AF-A0A0N1HTQ2-F1
#
_entry.id   AF-A0A0N1HTQ2-F1
#
_cell.length_a   1.000
_cell.length_b   1.000
_cell.length_c   1.000
_cell.angle_alpha   90.00
_cell.angle_beta   90.00
_cell.angle_gamma   90.00
#
_symmetry.space_group_name_H-M   'P 1'
#
loop_
_entity.id
_entity.type
_entity.pdbx_description
1 polymer ?
#
loop_
_entity_poly.entity_id
_entity_poly.type
_entity_poly.pdbx_seq_one_letter_code
_entity_poly.pdbx_strand_id
1 'polypeptide(L)'
;MHPRVSGQGIFPRYGGGWMHQFGHVYALQQELLDPNANNWFRAVELWHTARQEGVAMNTTHFTAILRQCVQPGVWAQSLQVLQQMKREHIRPDVVGVGCALAACVEGKHFGAVEDVFNSFHKSMQLDSVCHLARIRARQECGDTKGAIEAGKQQQQEQVPFLPYTYTHLLEACNAEDDDVYALELVRSMHAEQWAPSQRAVVALRELGGRHAMIARASVQVLELAGSNSSLPFSASSHAPLQAIGAERP
;
A
#
# COMPACT_ATOMS: atom_id res chain seq x y z
N MET A 1 -1.07 -0.91 33.07
CA MET A 1 -1.44 -1.75 31.90
C MET A 1 -1.39 -3.21 32.34
N HIS A 2 -2.47 -3.96 32.16
CA HIS A 2 -2.46 -5.42 32.34
C HIS A 2 -2.28 -6.06 30.94
N PRO A 3 -1.53 -7.17 30.81
CA PRO A 3 -1.35 -7.83 29.51
C PRO A 3 -2.70 -8.37 29.02
N ARG A 4 -2.97 -8.31 27.71
CA ARG A 4 -4.13 -9.00 27.12
C ARG A 4 -4.06 -10.49 27.36
N VAL A 5 -2.83 -11.01 27.39
CA VAL A 5 -2.56 -12.41 27.62
C VAL A 5 -1.52 -12.53 28.73
N SER A 6 -1.98 -12.86 29.93
CA SER A 6 -1.14 -13.16 31.10
C SER A 6 -1.27 -14.64 31.44
N GLY A 7 -0.18 -15.42 31.42
CA GLY A 7 -0.29 -16.83 31.82
C GLY A 7 0.96 -17.69 31.60
N GLN A 8 1.07 -18.74 32.42
CA GLN A 8 2.01 -19.84 32.21
C GLN A 8 1.64 -20.61 30.93
N GLY A 9 2.63 -20.90 30.08
CA GLY A 9 2.46 -21.76 28.90
C GLY A 9 2.31 -21.05 27.55
N ILE A 10 2.17 -19.71 27.54
CA ILE A 10 1.97 -18.92 26.30
C ILE A 10 3.30 -18.34 25.80
N PHE A 11 4.15 -17.94 26.74
CA PHE A 11 5.46 -17.39 26.42
C PHE A 11 6.46 -18.51 26.09
N PRO A 12 7.35 -18.26 25.13
CA PRO A 12 8.30 -19.27 24.68
C PRO A 12 9.24 -19.73 25.79
N ARG A 13 9.59 -21.03 25.78
CA ARG A 13 10.44 -21.66 26.81
C ARG A 13 11.87 -21.11 26.84
N TYR A 14 12.40 -20.64 25.70
CA TYR A 14 13.77 -20.12 25.63
C TYR A 14 13.97 -18.84 26.46
N GLY A 15 12.90 -18.10 26.79
CA GLY A 15 12.92 -16.95 27.68
C GLY A 15 12.68 -17.30 29.15
N GLY A 16 12.68 -18.59 29.52
CA GLY A 16 12.32 -19.06 30.86
C GLY A 16 10.81 -19.03 31.16
N GLY A 17 9.96 -18.80 30.15
CA GLY A 17 8.51 -18.71 30.29
C GLY A 17 8.04 -17.37 30.86
N TRP A 18 6.90 -17.36 31.55
CA TRP A 18 6.36 -16.15 32.15
C TRP A 18 7.18 -15.70 33.36
N MET A 19 7.87 -14.56 33.23
CA MET A 19 8.57 -13.90 34.32
C MET A 19 7.80 -12.66 34.78
N HIS A 20 7.25 -12.68 36.00
CA HIS A 20 6.44 -11.58 36.53
C HIS A 20 7.22 -10.24 36.56
N GLN A 21 8.54 -10.28 36.72
CA GLN A 21 9.42 -9.10 36.70
C GLN A 21 9.36 -8.34 35.37
N PHE A 22 9.17 -9.05 34.25
CA PHE A 22 9.08 -8.49 32.89
C PHE A 22 7.63 -8.44 32.36
N GLY A 23 6.64 -8.58 33.25
CA GLY A 23 5.22 -8.59 32.86
C GLY A 23 4.79 -7.37 32.03
N HIS A 24 5.36 -6.20 32.35
CA HIS A 24 5.10 -4.96 31.61
C HIS A 24 5.72 -4.98 30.20
N VAL A 25 6.92 -5.55 30.02
CA VAL A 25 7.55 -5.71 28.70
C VAL A 25 6.73 -6.64 27.81
N TYR A 26 6.24 -7.76 28.35
CA TYR A 26 5.39 -8.68 27.60
C TYR A 26 4.06 -8.02 27.16
N ALA A 27 3.44 -7.24 28.06
CA ALA A 27 2.24 -6.47 27.71
C ALA A 27 2.53 -5.43 26.63
N LEU A 28 3.66 -4.73 26.73
CA LEU A 28 4.08 -3.72 25.76
C LEU A 28 4.31 -4.31 24.38
N GLN A 29 5.00 -5.44 24.28
CA GLN A 29 5.21 -6.14 23.01
C GLN A 29 3.88 -6.59 22.38
N GLN A 30 2.93 -7.07 23.18
CA GLN A 30 1.60 -7.45 22.68
C GLN A 30 0.83 -6.24 22.12
N GLU A 31 0.84 -5.10 22.80
CA GLU A 31 0.15 -3.90 22.33
C GLU A 31 0.83 -3.29 21.10
N LEU A 32 2.17 -3.36 20.99
CA LEU A 32 2.90 -2.89 19.81
C LEU A 32 2.61 -3.73 18.56
N LEU A 33 2.44 -5.04 18.73
CA LEU A 33 2.21 -5.99 17.64
C LEU A 33 0.73 -6.29 17.41
N ASP A 34 -0.18 -5.54 18.04
CA ASP A 34 -1.62 -5.75 17.87
C ASP A 34 -2.06 -5.43 16.43
N PRO A 35 -2.55 -6.41 15.65
CA PRO A 35 -2.97 -6.19 14.27
C PRO A 35 -4.24 -5.34 14.14
N ASN A 36 -5.01 -5.21 15.23
CA ASN A 36 -6.27 -4.47 15.29
C ASN A 36 -6.08 -3.03 15.80
N ALA A 37 -4.87 -2.66 16.21
CA ALA A 37 -4.57 -1.29 16.58
C ALA A 37 -4.59 -0.40 15.32
N ASN A 38 -5.45 0.63 15.35
CA ASN A 38 -5.58 1.62 14.28
C ASN A 38 -5.28 3.05 14.77
N ASN A 39 -4.64 3.20 15.94
CA ASN A 39 -4.37 4.50 16.53
C ASN A 39 -2.88 4.84 16.44
N TRP A 40 -2.52 5.58 15.39
CA TRP A 40 -1.14 6.00 15.12
C TRP A 40 -0.49 6.74 16.29
N PHE A 41 -1.24 7.57 17.01
CA PHE A 41 -0.70 8.36 18.11
C PHE A 41 -0.26 7.45 19.27
N ARG A 42 -1.13 6.49 19.62
CA ARG A 42 -0.82 5.47 20.61
C ARG A 42 0.36 4.58 20.17
N ALA A 43 0.46 4.25 18.88
CA ALA A 43 1.59 3.49 18.36
C ALA A 43 2.94 4.23 18.55
N VAL A 44 2.96 5.54 18.33
CA VAL A 44 4.14 6.39 18.54
C VAL A 44 4.47 6.52 20.03
N GLU A 45 3.47 6.67 20.90
CA GLU A 45 3.69 6.65 22.35
C GLU A 45 4.27 5.31 22.82
N LEU A 46 3.70 4.19 22.37
CA LEU A 46 4.20 2.86 22.69
C LEU A 46 5.62 2.62 22.15
N TRP A 47 5.95 3.21 21.00
CA TRP A 47 7.31 3.19 20.47
C TRP A 47 8.29 3.94 21.40
N HIS A 48 7.92 5.12 21.89
CA HIS A 48 8.73 5.87 22.83
C HIS A 48 8.90 5.15 24.18
N THR A 49 7.83 4.54 24.71
CA THR A 49 7.93 3.77 25.96
C THR A 49 8.78 2.51 25.77
N ALA A 50 8.65 1.81 24.64
CA ALA A 50 9.49 0.64 24.35
C ALA A 50 10.97 0.98 24.29
N ARG A 51 11.30 2.15 23.74
CA ARG A 51 12.68 2.65 23.71
C ARG A 51 13.19 3.02 25.11
N GLN A 52 12.35 3.58 25.97
CA GLN A 52 12.71 3.90 27.37
C GLN A 52 12.95 2.64 28.20
N GLU A 53 12.11 1.63 28.03
CA GLU A 53 12.19 0.33 28.70
C GLU A 53 13.28 -0.58 28.10
N GLY A 54 13.98 -0.14 27.05
CA GLY A 54 15.06 -0.91 26.41
C GLY A 54 14.58 -2.17 25.68
N VAL A 55 13.33 -2.18 25.20
CA VAL A 55 12.78 -3.32 24.46
C VAL A 55 13.40 -3.37 23.07
N ALA A 56 13.99 -4.52 22.72
CA ALA A 56 14.55 -4.73 21.39
C ALA A 56 13.42 -4.80 20.33
N MET A 57 13.35 -3.78 19.49
CA MET A 57 12.43 -3.74 18.36
C MET A 57 13.08 -4.30 17.09
N ASN A 58 12.26 -4.99 16.29
CA ASN A 58 12.65 -5.54 15.00
C ASN A 58 11.81 -4.87 13.89
N THR A 59 12.03 -5.30 12.64
CA THR A 59 11.29 -4.81 11.47
C THR A 59 9.76 -4.92 11.64
N THR A 60 9.24 -6.00 12.21
CA THR A 60 7.78 -6.19 12.35
C THR A 60 7.13 -5.17 13.28
N HIS A 61 7.82 -4.74 14.35
CA HIS A 61 7.31 -3.68 15.22
C HIS A 61 7.21 -2.34 14.46
N PHE A 62 8.24 -2.01 13.67
CA PHE A 62 8.22 -0.78 12.88
C PHE A 62 7.16 -0.83 11.77
N THR A 63 6.99 -1.95 11.09
CA THR A 63 5.95 -2.13 10.08
C THR A 63 4.55 -2.00 10.69
N ALA A 64 4.33 -2.50 11.91
CA ALA A 64 3.06 -2.33 12.62
C ALA A 64 2.76 -0.85 12.94
N ILE A 65 3.77 -0.07 13.34
CA ILE A 65 3.64 1.38 13.56
C ILE A 65 3.34 2.09 12.24
N LEU A 66 4.10 1.79 11.17
CA LEU A 66 3.92 2.40 9.85
C LEU A 66 2.54 2.15 9.26
N ARG A 67 1.99 0.94 9.44
CA ARG A 67 0.64 0.59 8.97
C ARG A 67 -0.43 1.48 9.61
N GLN A 68 -0.28 1.85 10.87
CA GLN A 68 -1.23 2.72 11.57
C GLN A 68 -1.17 4.17 11.08
N CYS A 69 -0.05 4.60 10.49
CA CYS A 69 0.10 5.94 9.93
C CYS A 69 -0.59 6.13 8.56
N VAL A 70 -1.00 5.05 7.88
CA VAL A 70 -1.52 5.09 6.50
C VAL A 70 -2.88 5.78 6.42
N GLN A 71 -3.90 5.23 7.06
CA GLN A 71 -5.27 5.77 7.03
C GLN A 71 -5.37 7.25 7.45
N PRO A 72 -4.72 7.70 8.53
CA PRO A 72 -4.77 9.10 8.94
C PRO A 72 -3.84 10.02 8.11
N GLY A 73 -3.07 9.49 7.15
CA GLY A 73 -2.19 10.27 6.27
C GLY A 73 -1.04 10.95 6.99
N VAL A 74 -0.52 10.32 8.05
CA VAL A 74 0.43 10.93 8.99
C VAL A 74 1.86 10.74 8.47
N TRP A 75 2.18 11.46 7.40
CA TRP A 75 3.42 11.32 6.63
C TRP A 75 4.68 11.69 7.43
N ALA A 76 4.63 12.71 8.29
CA ALA A 76 5.81 13.16 9.01
C ALA A 76 6.32 12.08 9.98
N GLN A 77 5.41 11.43 10.69
CA GLN A 77 5.72 10.34 11.61
C GLN A 77 6.19 9.09 10.85
N SER A 78 5.60 8.78 9.68
CA SER A 78 6.07 7.63 8.90
C SER A 78 7.51 7.81 8.40
N LEU A 79 7.87 9.03 7.98
CA LEU A 79 9.25 9.36 7.60
C LEU A 79 10.21 9.35 8.80
N GLN A 80 9.78 9.84 9.96
CA GLN A 80 10.56 9.76 11.20
C GLN A 80 10.85 8.32 11.60
N VAL A 81 9.86 7.43 11.48
CA VAL A 81 10.02 6.00 11.75
C VAL A 81 11.03 5.38 10.78
N LEU A 82 10.92 5.63 9.48
CA LEU A 82 11.91 5.15 8.51
C LEU A 82 13.33 5.69 8.78
N GLN A 83 13.44 6.96 9.17
CA GLN A 83 14.72 7.56 9.53
C GLN A 83 15.30 6.90 10.78
N GLN A 84 14.47 6.57 11.77
CA GLN A 84 14.92 5.85 12.95
C GLN A 84 15.40 4.45 12.59
N MET A 85 14.68 3.70 11.76
CA MET A 85 15.13 2.38 11.32
C MET A 85 16.51 2.46 10.67
N LYS A 86 16.76 3.48 9.84
CA LYS A 86 18.09 3.74 9.25
C LYS A 86 19.16 4.03 10.32
N ARG A 87 18.84 4.81 11.37
CA ARG A 87 19.75 5.12 12.49
C ARG A 87 20.09 3.90 13.35
N GLU A 88 19.12 3.00 13.52
CA GLU A 88 19.29 1.76 14.29
C GLU A 88 19.82 0.61 13.42
N HIS A 89 20.18 0.89 12.16
CA HIS A 89 20.64 -0.10 11.18
C HIS A 89 19.65 -1.25 10.93
N ILE A 90 18.36 -1.00 11.17
CA ILE A 90 17.27 -1.93 10.89
C ILE A 90 16.77 -1.68 9.48
N ARG A 91 16.83 -2.69 8.61
CA ARG A 91 16.33 -2.58 7.24
C ARG A 91 14.79 -2.69 7.25
N PRO A 92 14.07 -1.69 6.71
CA PRO A 92 12.64 -1.82 6.49
C PRO A 92 12.37 -2.91 5.45
N ASP A 93 11.25 -3.59 5.59
CA ASP A 93 10.72 -4.52 4.60
C ASP A 93 9.94 -3.77 3.52
N VAL A 94 9.62 -4.46 2.41
CA VAL A 94 8.84 -3.89 1.30
C VAL A 94 7.49 -3.38 1.80
N VAL A 95 6.87 -4.09 2.74
CA VAL A 95 5.58 -3.71 3.34
C VAL A 95 5.71 -2.41 4.13
N GLY A 96 6.73 -2.25 4.97
CA GLY A 96 6.98 -1.03 5.73
C GLY A 96 7.25 0.17 4.81
N VAL A 97 8.05 -0.02 3.75
CA VAL A 97 8.26 1.03 2.74
C VAL A 97 6.95 1.38 2.04
N GLY A 98 6.16 0.38 1.64
CA GLY A 98 4.84 0.57 1.03
C GLY A 98 3.87 1.34 1.94
N CYS A 99 3.83 1.03 3.24
CA CYS A 99 3.03 1.79 4.21
C CYS A 99 3.50 3.24 4.33
N ALA A 100 4.81 3.49 4.38
CA ALA A 100 5.34 4.84 4.45
C ALA A 100 5.00 5.66 3.19
N LEU A 101 5.14 5.06 2.01
CA LEU A 101 4.74 5.69 0.73
C LEU A 101 3.23 5.99 0.71
N ALA A 102 2.40 5.03 1.11
CA ALA A 102 0.95 5.20 1.17
C ALA A 102 0.55 6.33 2.15
N ALA A 103 1.18 6.40 3.32
CA ALA A 103 0.95 7.49 4.28
C ALA A 103 1.34 8.87 3.70
N CYS A 104 2.41 8.94 2.90
CA CYS A 104 2.79 10.17 2.20
C CYS A 104 1.79 10.58 1.13
N VAL A 105 1.22 9.60 0.40
CA VAL A 105 0.16 9.85 -0.59
C VAL A 105 -1.11 10.37 0.07
N GLU A 106 -1.60 9.70 1.11
CA GLU A 106 -2.80 10.14 1.86
C GLU A 106 -2.57 11.50 2.53
N GLY A 107 -1.35 11.76 2.99
CA GLY A 107 -0.92 13.06 3.53
C GLY A 107 -0.66 14.16 2.49
N LYS A 108 -0.89 13.89 1.19
CA LYS A 108 -0.64 14.79 0.05
C LYS A 108 0.79 15.33 -0.02
N HIS A 109 1.76 14.59 0.50
CA HIS A 109 3.17 14.98 0.53
C HIS A 109 3.96 14.30 -0.60
N PHE A 110 3.57 14.58 -1.84
CA PHE A 110 4.03 13.84 -3.03
C PHE A 110 5.54 13.91 -3.27
N GLY A 111 6.21 15.02 -2.94
CA GLY A 111 7.66 15.14 -3.10
C GLY A 111 8.45 14.11 -2.30
N ALA A 112 7.97 13.77 -1.09
CA ALA A 112 8.64 12.77 -0.25
C ALA A 112 8.46 11.34 -0.79
N VAL A 113 7.41 11.08 -1.57
CA VAL A 113 7.16 9.76 -2.19
C VAL A 113 8.29 9.41 -3.14
N GLU A 114 8.72 10.35 -3.99
CA GLU A 114 9.82 10.15 -4.93
C GLU A 114 11.16 9.94 -4.21
N ASP A 115 11.44 10.74 -3.18
CA ASP A 115 12.67 10.62 -2.40
C ASP A 115 12.79 9.26 -1.72
N VAL A 116 11.70 8.82 -1.06
CA VAL A 116 11.63 7.52 -0.40
C VAL A 116 11.76 6.41 -1.43
N PHE A 117 10.98 6.46 -2.52
CA PHE A 117 11.00 5.44 -3.57
C PHE A 117 12.40 5.29 -4.16
N ASN A 118 13.05 6.38 -4.57
CA ASN A 118 14.39 6.37 -5.15
C ASN A 118 15.45 5.87 -4.17
N SER A 119 15.29 6.14 -2.86
CA SER A 119 16.22 5.65 -1.84
C SER A 119 16.17 4.13 -1.68
N PHE A 120 15.01 3.50 -1.85
CA PHE A 120 14.83 2.07 -1.66
C PHE A 120 14.91 1.26 -2.95
N HIS A 121 14.50 1.82 -4.09
CA HIS A 121 14.51 1.19 -5.41
C HIS A 121 15.89 0.63 -5.79
N LYS A 122 16.98 1.32 -5.40
CA LYS A 122 18.36 0.85 -5.64
C LYS A 122 18.79 -0.33 -4.77
N SER A 123 18.11 -0.55 -3.64
CA SER A 123 18.54 -1.50 -2.60
C SER A 123 17.61 -2.71 -2.45
N MET A 124 16.40 -2.61 -2.97
CA MET A 124 15.33 -3.57 -2.77
C MET A 124 14.41 -3.61 -4.00
N GLN A 125 13.93 -4.79 -4.35
CA GLN A 125 12.85 -4.95 -5.33
C GLN A 125 11.54 -4.47 -4.70
N LEU A 126 10.99 -3.39 -5.25
CA LEU A 126 9.75 -2.79 -4.76
C LEU A 126 8.56 -3.53 -5.35
N ASP A 127 7.53 -3.73 -4.53
CA ASP A 127 6.31 -4.40 -4.95
C ASP A 127 5.41 -3.44 -5.75
N SER A 128 4.47 -4.03 -6.49
CA SER A 128 3.38 -3.38 -7.22
C SER A 128 2.67 -2.28 -6.41
N VAL A 129 2.49 -2.46 -5.09
CA VAL A 129 1.92 -1.45 -4.17
C VAL A 129 2.78 -0.20 -4.04
N CYS A 130 4.11 -0.35 -4.03
CA CYS A 130 5.04 0.78 -3.97
C CYS A 130 5.02 1.59 -5.28
N HIS A 131 4.98 0.90 -6.42
CA HIS A 131 4.84 1.56 -7.72
C HIS A 131 3.47 2.25 -7.86
N LEU A 132 2.40 1.63 -7.38
CA LEU A 132 1.06 2.24 -7.34
C LEU A 132 1.06 3.55 -6.54
N ALA A 133 1.70 3.57 -5.36
CA ALA A 133 1.81 4.78 -4.54
C ALA A 133 2.54 5.91 -5.29
N ARG A 134 3.61 5.58 -6.03
CA ARG A 134 4.35 6.55 -6.86
C ARG A 134 3.49 7.09 -8.01
N ILE A 135 2.81 6.21 -8.76
CA ILE A 135 1.94 6.59 -9.88
C ILE A 135 0.79 7.49 -9.39
N ARG A 136 0.15 7.11 -8.28
CA ARG A 136 -0.91 7.90 -7.66
C ARG A 136 -0.42 9.26 -7.20
N ALA A 137 0.75 9.33 -6.55
CA ALA A 137 1.35 10.60 -6.13
C ALA A 137 1.59 11.55 -7.32
N ARG A 138 2.14 11.04 -8.43
CA ARG A 138 2.40 11.83 -9.64
C ARG A 138 1.11 12.32 -10.29
N GLN A 139 0.09 11.45 -10.37
CA GLN A 139 -1.21 11.83 -10.90
C GLN A 139 -1.88 12.93 -10.06
N GLU A 140 -1.90 12.80 -8.73
CA GLU A 140 -2.49 13.81 -7.84
C GLU A 140 -1.68 15.11 -7.79
N CYS A 141 -0.38 15.06 -8.06
CA CYS A 141 0.49 16.23 -8.23
C CYS A 141 0.32 16.92 -9.61
N GLY A 142 -0.40 16.29 -10.55
CA GLY A 142 -0.58 16.79 -11.92
C GLY A 142 0.58 16.50 -12.86
N ASP A 143 1.58 15.72 -12.44
CA ASP A 143 2.66 15.23 -13.30
C ASP A 143 2.23 13.93 -14.01
N THR A 144 1.32 14.07 -14.95
CA THR A 144 0.72 12.97 -15.71
C THR A 144 1.71 12.28 -16.64
N LYS A 145 2.69 13.02 -17.18
CA LYS A 145 3.81 12.45 -17.95
C LYS A 145 4.69 11.55 -17.08
N GLY A 146 5.08 12.04 -15.90
CA GLY A 146 5.84 11.24 -14.95
C GLY A 146 5.07 9.99 -14.52
N ALA A 147 3.74 10.06 -14.36
CA ALA A 147 2.94 8.90 -14.01
C ALA A 147 3.01 7.80 -15.09
N ILE A 148 2.95 8.17 -16.37
CA ILE A 148 3.08 7.25 -17.52
C ILE A 148 4.49 6.63 -17.56
N GLU A 149 5.54 7.44 -17.38
CA GLU A 149 6.92 6.95 -17.33
C GLU A 149 7.13 5.95 -16.18
N ALA A 150 6.56 6.21 -15.01
CA ALA A 150 6.61 5.28 -13.88
C ALA A 150 5.87 3.96 -14.17
N GLY A 151 4.76 4.01 -14.90
CA GLY A 151 4.06 2.82 -15.39
C GLY A 151 4.90 2.00 -16.37
N LYS A 152 5.53 2.66 -17.35
CA LYS A 152 6.46 2.01 -18.30
C LYS A 152 7.66 1.39 -17.58
N GLN A 153 8.20 2.06 -16.57
CA GLN A 153 9.26 1.52 -15.73
C GLN A 153 8.81 0.25 -14.99
N GLN A 154 7.61 0.24 -14.41
CA GLN A 154 7.08 -0.95 -13.74
C GLN A 154 6.94 -2.16 -14.70
N GLN A 155 6.57 -1.93 -15.96
CA GLN A 155 6.55 -2.98 -16.99
C GLN A 155 7.95 -3.50 -17.35
N GLN A 156 8.94 -2.61 -17.46
CA GLN A 156 10.33 -2.99 -17.74
C GLN A 156 10.92 -3.84 -16.62
N GLU A 157 10.55 -3.54 -15.37
CA GLU A 157 10.93 -4.32 -14.19
C GLU A 157 10.15 -5.63 -14.05
N GLN A 158 9.20 -5.89 -14.96
CA GLN A 158 8.32 -7.07 -14.98
C GLN A 158 7.50 -7.24 -13.68
N VAL A 159 7.22 -6.14 -12.99
CA VAL A 159 6.35 -6.15 -11.81
C VAL A 159 4.89 -6.12 -12.28
N PRO A 160 4.03 -7.05 -11.83
CA PRO A 160 2.66 -7.14 -12.30
C PRO A 160 1.86 -5.88 -11.95
N PHE A 161 0.91 -5.54 -12.81
CA PHE A 161 -0.01 -4.44 -12.56
C PHE A 161 -1.18 -4.87 -11.68
N LEU A 162 -1.54 -3.99 -10.75
CA LEU A 162 -2.76 -4.12 -9.96
C LEU A 162 -3.92 -3.45 -10.71
N PRO A 163 -5.18 -3.85 -10.47
CA PRO A 163 -6.35 -3.19 -11.05
C PRO A 163 -6.35 -1.68 -10.86
N TYR A 164 -5.94 -1.21 -9.67
CA TYR A 164 -5.85 0.21 -9.35
C TYR A 164 -4.73 0.95 -10.10
N THR A 165 -3.66 0.25 -10.49
CA THR A 165 -2.58 0.83 -11.29
C THR A 165 -3.11 1.20 -12.68
N TYR A 166 -3.89 0.32 -13.29
CA TYR A 166 -4.54 0.59 -14.57
C TYR A 166 -5.46 1.81 -14.50
N THR A 167 -6.21 1.97 -13.41
CA THR A 167 -7.14 3.10 -13.28
C THR A 167 -6.40 4.44 -13.24
N HIS A 168 -5.32 4.54 -12.47
CA HIS A 168 -4.53 5.77 -12.37
C HIS A 168 -3.75 6.06 -13.66
N LEU A 169 -3.21 5.03 -14.31
CA LEU A 169 -2.51 5.20 -15.59
C LEU A 169 -3.45 5.62 -16.72
N LEU A 170 -4.65 5.04 -16.81
CA LEU A 170 -5.64 5.44 -17.82
C LEU A 170 -6.14 6.87 -17.61
N GLU A 171 -6.32 7.30 -16.35
CA GLU A 171 -6.62 8.69 -16.04
C GLU A 171 -5.47 9.64 -16.44
N ALA A 172 -4.21 9.23 -16.21
CA ALA A 172 -3.06 9.99 -16.66
C ALA A 172 -2.98 10.07 -18.19
N CYS A 173 -3.30 8.97 -18.90
CA CYS A 173 -3.35 8.95 -20.36
C CYS A 173 -4.46 9.86 -20.91
N ASN A 174 -5.62 9.94 -20.24
CA ASN A 174 -6.72 10.83 -20.63
C ASN A 174 -6.36 12.32 -20.48
N ALA A 175 -5.49 12.65 -19.53
CA ALA A 175 -5.01 14.02 -19.35
C ALA A 175 -3.97 14.43 -20.41
N GLU A 176 -3.10 13.50 -20.84
CA GLU A 176 -2.03 13.74 -21.81
C GLU A 176 -2.41 13.43 -23.27
N ASP A 177 -3.59 12.83 -23.51
CA ASP A 177 -4.02 12.30 -24.81
C ASP A 177 -3.02 11.28 -25.44
N ASP A 178 -2.34 10.48 -24.62
CA ASP A 178 -1.48 9.36 -25.09
C ASP A 178 -2.34 8.13 -25.42
N ASP A 179 -2.74 8.02 -26.69
CA ASP A 179 -3.63 6.96 -27.16
C ASP A 179 -2.93 5.61 -27.35
N VAL A 180 -1.64 5.62 -27.69
CA VAL A 180 -0.84 4.41 -27.89
C VAL A 180 -0.67 3.66 -26.58
N TYR A 181 -0.24 4.35 -25.52
CA TYR A 181 -0.05 3.70 -24.22
C TYR A 181 -1.38 3.27 -23.61
N ALA A 182 -2.44 4.07 -23.76
CA ALA A 182 -3.78 3.68 -23.31
C ALA A 182 -4.28 2.40 -23.99
N LEU A 183 -4.03 2.21 -25.29
CA LEU A 183 -4.38 0.98 -26.02
C LEU A 183 -3.61 -0.24 -25.51
N GLU A 184 -2.32 -0.10 -25.20
CA GLU A 184 -1.51 -1.17 -24.60
C GLU A 184 -2.06 -1.59 -23.24
N LEU A 185 -2.42 -0.62 -22.38
CA LEU A 185 -3.01 -0.88 -21.07
C LEU A 185 -4.37 -1.58 -21.18
N VAL A 186 -5.24 -1.16 -22.09
CA VAL A 186 -6.55 -1.81 -22.31
C VAL A 186 -6.38 -3.26 -22.77
N ARG A 187 -5.40 -3.53 -23.64
CA ARG A 187 -5.09 -4.89 -24.09
C ARG A 187 -4.55 -5.75 -22.96
N SER A 188 -3.65 -5.22 -22.13
CA SER A 188 -3.12 -5.98 -20.99
C SER A 188 -4.20 -6.24 -19.93
N MET A 189 -5.08 -5.26 -19.65
CA MET A 189 -6.24 -5.45 -18.78
C MET A 189 -7.16 -6.58 -19.27
N HIS A 190 -7.44 -6.63 -20.57
CA HIS A 190 -8.26 -7.68 -21.17
C HIS A 190 -7.56 -9.05 -21.10
N ALA A 191 -6.26 -9.10 -21.42
CA ALA A 191 -5.48 -10.34 -21.37
C ALA A 191 -5.42 -10.93 -19.95
N GLU A 192 -5.31 -10.07 -18.94
CA GLU A 192 -5.30 -10.45 -17.52
C GLU A 192 -6.71 -10.62 -16.92
N GLN A 193 -7.78 -10.35 -17.70
CA GLN A 193 -9.18 -10.45 -17.28
C GLN A 193 -9.55 -9.59 -16.06
N TRP A 194 -8.89 -8.44 -15.89
CA TRP A 194 -9.23 -7.51 -14.81
C TRP A 194 -10.50 -6.74 -15.12
N ALA A 195 -11.42 -6.68 -14.15
CA ALA A 195 -12.61 -5.85 -14.26
C ALA A 195 -12.22 -4.35 -14.19
N PRO A 196 -12.57 -3.53 -15.19
CA PRO A 196 -12.26 -2.11 -15.17
C PRO A 196 -13.08 -1.42 -14.07
N SER A 197 -12.44 -0.55 -13.29
CA SER A 197 -13.16 0.25 -12.30
C SER A 197 -14.03 1.31 -12.98
N GLN A 198 -15.04 1.83 -12.27
CA GLN A 198 -15.91 2.90 -12.79
C GLN A 198 -15.10 4.12 -13.26
N ARG A 199 -13.99 4.45 -12.60
CA ARG A 199 -13.10 5.55 -12.98
C ARG A 199 -12.37 5.27 -14.29
N ALA A 200 -11.84 4.05 -14.46
CA ALA A 200 -11.24 3.63 -15.73
C ALA A 200 -12.25 3.64 -16.88
N VAL A 201 -13.50 3.23 -16.63
CA VAL A 201 -14.58 3.26 -17.63
C VAL A 201 -14.87 4.68 -18.12
N VAL A 202 -14.88 5.67 -17.22
CA VAL A 202 -15.06 7.09 -17.60
C VAL A 202 -13.88 7.58 -18.43
N ALA A 203 -12.65 7.35 -17.96
CA ALA A 203 -11.44 7.74 -18.69
C ALA A 203 -11.39 7.13 -20.10
N LEU A 204 -11.75 5.85 -20.25
CA LEU A 204 -11.80 5.18 -21.55
C LEU A 204 -12.92 5.70 -22.47
N ARG A 205 -14.04 6.15 -21.91
CA ARG A 205 -15.13 6.75 -22.71
C ARG A 205 -14.73 8.13 -23.24
N GLU A 206 -14.07 8.94 -22.42
CA GLU A 206 -13.57 10.25 -22.80
C GLU A 206 -12.48 10.12 -23.87
N LEU A 207 -11.50 9.24 -23.67
CA LEU A 207 -10.47 8.89 -24.66
C LEU A 207 -11.07 8.30 -25.93
N GLY A 208 -12.05 7.40 -25.81
CA GLY A 208 -12.76 6.80 -26.94
C GLY A 208 -13.56 7.80 -27.76
N GLY A 209 -14.01 8.90 -27.15
CA GLY A 209 -14.64 10.02 -27.87
C GLY A 209 -13.66 10.79 -28.76
N ARG A 210 -12.37 10.84 -28.39
CA ARG A 210 -11.31 11.52 -29.15
C ARG A 210 -10.63 10.59 -30.16
N HIS A 211 -10.45 9.32 -29.81
CA HIS A 211 -9.73 8.33 -30.61
C HIS A 211 -10.60 7.11 -30.95
N ALA A 212 -10.90 6.94 -32.24
CA ALA A 212 -11.73 5.85 -32.75
C ALA A 212 -11.16 4.44 -32.50
N MET A 213 -9.83 4.32 -32.34
CA MET A 213 -9.18 3.04 -32.04
C MET A 213 -9.38 2.60 -30.59
N ILE A 214 -9.37 3.54 -29.64
CA ILE A 214 -9.66 3.26 -28.22
C ILE A 214 -11.13 2.89 -28.05
N ALA A 215 -12.05 3.55 -28.75
CA ALA A 215 -13.47 3.22 -28.71
C ALA A 215 -13.75 1.75 -29.08
N ARG A 216 -13.02 1.19 -30.04
CA ARG A 216 -13.17 -0.23 -30.43
C ARG A 216 -12.61 -1.18 -29.37
N ALA A 217 -11.45 -0.86 -28.80
CA ALA A 217 -10.82 -1.67 -27.77
C ALA A 217 -11.56 -1.59 -26.43
N SER A 218 -12.14 -0.44 -26.10
CA SER A 218 -12.90 -0.23 -24.86
C SER A 218 -14.23 -0.96 -24.86
N VAL A 219 -14.89 -1.17 -26.01
CA VAL A 219 -16.13 -1.98 -26.10
C VAL A 219 -15.90 -3.40 -25.57
N GLN A 220 -14.79 -4.06 -25.95
CA GLN A 220 -14.46 -5.41 -25.48
C GLN A 220 -14.24 -5.47 -23.95
N VAL A 221 -13.65 -4.41 -23.37
CA VAL A 221 -13.41 -4.32 -21.93
C VAL A 221 -14.66 -3.89 -21.16
N LEU A 222 -15.56 -3.12 -21.77
CA LEU A 222 -16.84 -2.71 -21.20
C LEU A 222 -17.88 -3.85 -21.19
N GLU A 223 -17.82 -4.78 -22.14
CA GLU A 223 -18.63 -6.01 -22.13
C GLU A 223 -18.33 -6.88 -20.90
N LEU A 224 -17.06 -6.98 -20.48
CA LEU A 224 -16.63 -7.66 -19.24
C LEU A 224 -17.16 -6.96 -17.98
N ALA A 225 -17.31 -5.63 -18.00
CA ALA A 225 -17.93 -4.89 -16.91
C ALA A 225 -19.45 -5.11 -16.86
N GLY A 226 -20.10 -5.22 -18.02
CA GLY A 226 -21.53 -5.51 -18.15
C GLY A 226 -21.90 -6.91 -17.64
N SER A 227 -21.10 -7.93 -17.93
CA SER A 227 -21.36 -9.31 -17.46
C SER A 227 -21.24 -9.49 -15.94
N ASN A 228 -20.45 -8.65 -15.25
CA ASN A 228 -20.33 -8.68 -13.79
C ASN A 228 -21.42 -7.87 -13.06
N SER A 229 -22.20 -7.06 -13.78
CA SER A 229 -23.29 -6.26 -13.20
C SER A 229 -24.60 -7.05 -13.00
N SER A 230 -24.68 -8.30 -13.49
CA SER A 230 -25.86 -9.17 -13.37
C SER A 230 -25.88 -10.12 -12.16
N LEU A 231 -24.92 -10.02 -11.24
CA LEU A 231 -25.02 -10.69 -9.94
C LEU A 231 -25.54 -9.67 -8.90
N PRO A 232 -26.60 -10.01 -8.15
CA PRO A 232 -27.29 -9.05 -7.31
C PRO A 232 -26.36 -8.57 -6.21
N PHE A 233 -26.30 -7.24 -6.08
CA PHE A 233 -25.87 -6.52 -4.90
C PHE A 233 -26.65 -7.04 -3.68
N SER A 234 -26.14 -8.06 -2.99
CA SER A 234 -26.55 -8.38 -1.63
C SER A 234 -25.54 -7.77 -0.67
N ALA A 235 -26.08 -7.05 0.29
CA ALA A 235 -25.36 -6.22 1.22
C ALA A 235 -24.40 -7.01 2.12
N SER A 236 -23.14 -6.60 2.13
CA SER A 236 -22.31 -6.59 3.34
C SER A 236 -21.28 -5.46 3.24
N SER A 237 -21.79 -4.23 3.17
CA SER A 237 -21.01 -3.03 3.45
C SER A 237 -20.68 -2.97 4.94
N HIS A 238 -19.67 -3.72 5.38
CA HIS A 238 -18.91 -3.49 6.62
C HIS A 238 -17.72 -4.47 6.66
N ALA A 239 -16.52 -4.02 6.26
CA ALA A 239 -15.28 -4.17 7.03
C ALA A 239 -14.02 -3.83 6.18
N PRO A 240 -12.95 -3.32 6.83
CA PRO A 240 -11.83 -2.64 6.20
C PRO A 240 -10.65 -3.57 5.88
N LEU A 241 -9.78 -3.16 4.94
CA LEU A 241 -8.30 -3.30 4.89
C LEU A 241 -7.53 -4.47 5.58
N GLN A 242 -8.15 -5.60 5.91
CA GLN A 242 -7.51 -6.78 6.50
C GLN A 242 -7.80 -8.01 5.62
N ALA A 243 -6.99 -8.22 4.58
CA ALA A 243 -6.88 -9.52 3.90
C ALA A 243 -5.59 -9.58 3.06
N ILE A 244 -4.44 -9.50 3.72
CA ILE A 244 -3.20 -10.10 3.23
C ILE A 244 -2.93 -11.27 4.17
N GLY A 245 -3.08 -12.49 3.68
CA GLY A 245 -2.83 -13.72 4.45
C GLY A 245 -4.01 -14.68 4.47
N ALA A 246 -4.22 -15.41 3.37
CA ALA A 246 -4.86 -16.71 3.39
C ALA A 246 -4.36 -17.51 2.18
N GLU A 247 -3.50 -18.48 2.48
CA GLU A 247 -3.06 -19.52 1.55
C GLU A 247 -4.27 -20.26 0.97
N ARG A 248 -4.17 -20.63 -0.31
CA ARG A 248 -5.11 -21.54 -0.97
C ARG A 248 -4.93 -22.96 -0.42
N PRO A 249 -5.99 -23.80 -0.38
CA PRO A 249 -5.82 -25.24 -0.19
C PRO A 249 -5.08 -25.89 -1.38
#